data_AF-A0A2K5HPR2-F1
#
_entry.id   AF-A0A2K5HPR2-F1
#
_cell.length_a   1.000
_cell.length_b   1.000
_cell.length_c   1.000
_cell.angle_alpha   90.00
_cell.angle_beta   90.00
_cell.angle_gamma   90.00
#
_symmetry.space_group_name_H-M   'P 1'
#
loop_
_entity.id
_entity.type
_entity.pdbx_description
1 polymer ?
#
loop_
_entity_poly.entity_id
_entity_poly.type
_entity_poly.pdbx_seq_one_letter_code
_entity_poly.pdbx_strand_id
1 'polypeptide(L)'
;MMQESPDPEDDETPTQSDRLSMLSQEIQTLKRSSTSSYEERVKRLSVSELNEILEEIETAIKEYSEELVQQLALRDELEFEKEVKNSFISVLIEVQNKQKEHKETAKKKKKLKNGSSQNGKNGRSHMPGTYLTTVIPYEKKNGPPSVEDLQILTKILRAMKEDSEKVPSLLTDYILKVLCPT
;
A
#
# COMPACT_ATOMS: atom_id res chain seq x y z
N MET A 1 -58.26 4.24 -36.48
CA MET A 1 -57.34 4.37 -37.62
C MET A 1 -56.00 3.80 -37.19
N MET A 2 -55.48 2.86 -37.97
CA MET A 2 -54.17 2.25 -37.80
C MET A 2 -53.07 3.23 -38.20
N GLN A 3 -51.88 3.10 -37.61
CA GLN A 3 -50.63 2.97 -38.36
C GLN A 3 -49.60 2.33 -37.42
N GLU A 4 -49.24 1.08 -37.76
CA GLU A 4 -48.05 0.39 -37.26
C GLU A 4 -46.79 1.13 -37.72
N SER A 5 -45.69 1.01 -36.97
CA SER A 5 -44.35 1.37 -37.43
C SER A 5 -43.39 0.23 -37.09
N PRO A 6 -42.43 -0.08 -37.97
CA PRO A 6 -41.71 -1.35 -37.98
C PRO A 6 -40.61 -1.36 -36.93
N ASP A 7 -40.48 -2.48 -36.23
CA ASP A 7 -39.38 -2.77 -35.31
C ASP A 7 -38.07 -2.88 -36.12
N PRO A 8 -37.02 -2.10 -35.83
CA PRO A 8 -35.73 -2.27 -36.47
C PRO A 8 -35.11 -3.58 -35.98
N GLU A 9 -34.60 -4.36 -36.94
CA GLU A 9 -33.99 -5.65 -36.72
C GLU A 9 -32.91 -5.59 -35.62
N ASP A 10 -33.00 -6.54 -34.70
CA ASP A 10 -32.04 -6.80 -33.63
C ASP A 10 -30.68 -7.15 -34.26
N ASP A 11 -29.86 -6.13 -34.50
CA ASP A 11 -28.43 -6.30 -34.75
C ASP A 11 -27.80 -6.67 -33.39
N GLU A 12 -27.99 -7.93 -33.01
CA GLU A 12 -27.52 -8.58 -31.78
C GLU A 12 -25.99 -8.45 -31.69
N THR A 13 -25.52 -7.30 -31.20
CA THR A 13 -24.11 -7.13 -30.84
C THR A 13 -23.82 -8.10 -29.69
N PRO A 14 -22.84 -9.02 -29.83
CA PRO A 14 -22.66 -10.09 -28.87
C PRO A 14 -22.44 -9.51 -27.47
N THR A 15 -23.26 -9.95 -26.52
CA THR A 15 -23.19 -9.47 -25.15
C THR A 15 -21.83 -9.83 -24.53
N GLN A 16 -21.44 -9.17 -23.45
CA GLN A 16 -20.19 -9.47 -22.74
C GLN A 16 -20.11 -10.95 -22.30
N SER A 17 -21.27 -11.55 -22.00
CA SER A 17 -21.39 -12.98 -21.68
C SER A 17 -21.06 -13.87 -22.88
N ASP A 18 -21.53 -13.51 -24.07
CA ASP A 18 -21.25 -14.26 -25.30
C ASP A 18 -19.77 -14.20 -25.65
N ARG A 19 -19.12 -13.04 -25.46
CA ARG A 19 -17.67 -12.89 -25.66
C ARG A 19 -16.85 -13.76 -24.70
N LEU A 20 -17.25 -13.86 -23.44
CA LEU A 20 -16.59 -14.72 -22.45
C LEU A 20 -16.82 -16.22 -22.74
N SER A 21 -18.02 -16.57 -23.21
CA SER A 21 -18.34 -17.94 -23.64
C SER A 21 -17.51 -18.37 -24.84
N MET A 22 -17.40 -17.51 -25.86
CA MET A 22 -16.58 -17.72 -27.05
C MET A 22 -15.09 -17.87 -26.68
N LEU A 23 -14.58 -17.01 -25.80
CA LEU A 23 -13.20 -17.09 -25.32
C LEU A 23 -12.94 -18.39 -24.54
N SER A 24 -13.88 -18.80 -23.68
CA SER A 24 -13.79 -20.07 -22.95
C SER A 24 -13.78 -21.27 -23.92
N GLN A 25 -14.61 -21.22 -24.96
CA GLN A 25 -14.66 -22.27 -25.96
C GLN A 25 -13.36 -22.33 -26.78
N GLU A 26 -12.79 -21.18 -27.15
CA GLU A 26 -11.50 -21.09 -27.85
C GLU A 26 -10.33 -21.60 -27.00
N ILE A 27 -10.33 -21.30 -25.69
CA ILE A 27 -9.35 -21.86 -24.74
C ILE A 27 -9.49 -23.39 -24.65
N GLN A 28 -10.72 -23.90 -24.61
CA GLN A 28 -10.97 -25.34 -24.55
C GLN A 28 -10.57 -26.07 -25.84
N THR A 29 -10.84 -25.50 -27.02
CA THR A 29 -10.44 -26.09 -28.30
C THR A 29 -8.94 -26.08 -28.47
N LEU A 30 -8.27 -24.98 -28.12
CA LEU A 30 -6.81 -24.85 -28.18
C LEU A 30 -6.11 -25.81 -27.19
N LYS A 31 -6.67 -25.97 -25.99
CA LYS A 31 -6.20 -26.96 -25.02
C LYS A 31 -6.34 -28.37 -25.57
N ARG A 32 -7.49 -28.72 -26.14
CA ARG A 32 -7.78 -30.07 -26.66
C ARG A 32 -6.95 -30.44 -27.89
N SER A 33 -6.70 -29.50 -28.79
CA SER A 33 -5.84 -29.71 -29.96
C SER A 33 -4.36 -29.84 -29.57
N SER A 34 -3.90 -29.01 -28.63
CA SER A 34 -2.53 -29.10 -28.09
C SER A 34 -2.31 -30.42 -27.34
N THR A 35 -3.26 -30.85 -26.51
CA THR A 35 -3.13 -32.11 -25.76
C THR A 35 -3.18 -33.33 -26.68
N SER A 36 -4.04 -33.34 -27.70
CA SER A 36 -4.19 -34.49 -28.61
C SER A 36 -2.92 -34.77 -29.43
N SER A 37 -2.28 -33.73 -29.98
CA SER A 37 -1.07 -33.92 -30.79
C SER A 37 0.15 -34.26 -29.93
N TYR A 38 0.23 -33.70 -28.72
CA TYR A 38 1.27 -34.02 -27.75
C TYR A 38 1.14 -35.48 -27.26
N GLU A 39 -0.09 -35.93 -26.97
CA GLU A 39 -0.36 -37.30 -26.53
C GLU A 39 0.08 -38.36 -27.57
N GLU A 40 -0.22 -38.14 -28.86
CA GLU A 40 0.24 -39.04 -29.93
C GLU A 40 1.77 -39.07 -30.06
N ARG A 41 2.44 -37.94 -29.81
CA ARG A 41 3.89 -37.84 -29.87
C ARG A 41 4.54 -38.60 -28.70
N VAL A 42 4.00 -38.43 -27.50
CA VAL A 42 4.44 -39.14 -26.28
C VAL A 42 4.30 -40.65 -26.43
N LYS A 43 3.20 -41.15 -27.02
CA LYS A 43 2.99 -42.60 -27.25
C LYS A 43 4.01 -43.25 -28.19
N ARG A 44 4.73 -42.47 -28.99
CA ARG A 44 5.74 -42.97 -29.95
C ARG A 44 7.16 -42.97 -29.38
N LEU A 45 7.37 -42.38 -28.21
CA LEU A 45 8.67 -42.31 -27.56
C LEU A 45 9.03 -43.62 -26.87
N SER A 46 10.32 -43.91 -26.82
CA SER A 46 10.87 -45.00 -26.03
C SER A 46 10.80 -44.69 -24.53
N VAL A 47 10.94 -45.73 -23.70
CA VAL A 47 10.96 -45.59 -22.24
C VAL A 47 12.09 -44.66 -21.77
N SER A 48 13.24 -44.66 -22.45
CA SER A 48 14.36 -43.77 -22.13
C SER A 48 13.98 -42.31 -22.36
N GLU A 49 13.45 -41.99 -23.55
CA GLU A 49 13.04 -40.63 -23.91
C GLU A 49 11.90 -40.12 -23.01
N LEU A 50 10.98 -41.00 -22.61
CA LEU A 50 9.91 -40.65 -21.67
C LEU A 50 10.44 -40.29 -20.28
N ASN A 51 11.45 -41.02 -19.78
CA ASN A 51 12.09 -40.72 -18.50
C ASN A 51 12.88 -39.41 -18.56
N GLU A 52 13.59 -39.13 -19.65
CA GLU A 52 14.29 -37.85 -19.84
C GLU A 52 13.32 -36.67 -19.81
N ILE A 53 12.19 -36.77 -20.52
CA ILE A 53 11.14 -35.73 -20.49
C ILE A 53 10.51 -35.61 -19.11
N LEU A 54 10.30 -36.73 -18.41
CA LEU A 54 9.77 -36.71 -17.05
C LEU A 54 10.73 -35.97 -16.11
N GLU A 55 12.02 -36.28 -16.16
CA GLU A 55 13.05 -35.61 -15.37
C GLU A 55 13.16 -34.11 -15.71
N GLU A 56 13.04 -33.75 -16.99
CA GLU A 56 13.02 -32.35 -17.44
C GLU A 56 11.81 -31.61 -16.85
N ILE A 57 10.61 -32.20 -16.95
CA ILE A 57 9.38 -31.62 -16.39
C ILE A 57 9.48 -31.51 -14.87
N GLU A 58 9.96 -32.54 -14.17
CA GLU A 58 10.13 -32.52 -12.72
C GLU A 58 11.14 -31.44 -12.29
N THR A 59 12.22 -31.26 -13.07
CA THR A 59 13.21 -30.21 -12.83
C THR A 59 12.60 -28.83 -13.04
N ALA A 60 11.91 -28.61 -14.16
CA ALA A 60 11.22 -27.36 -14.45
C ALA A 60 10.15 -27.04 -13.39
N ILE A 61 9.38 -28.03 -12.93
CA ILE A 61 8.40 -27.85 -11.84
C ILE A 61 9.09 -27.38 -10.56
N LYS A 62 10.25 -27.95 -10.20
CA LYS A 62 11.01 -27.53 -9.02
C LYS A 62 11.49 -26.09 -9.15
N GLU A 63 12.09 -25.74 -10.28
CA GLU A 63 12.58 -24.38 -10.57
C GLU A 63 11.45 -23.33 -10.52
N TYR A 64 10.31 -23.60 -11.17
CA TYR A 64 9.16 -22.69 -11.13
C TYR A 64 8.54 -22.58 -9.74
N SER A 65 8.52 -23.68 -8.98
CA SER A 65 8.02 -23.66 -7.60
C SER A 65 8.92 -22.82 -6.70
N GLU A 66 10.24 -22.91 -6.87
CA GLU A 66 11.20 -22.08 -6.16
C GLU A 66 11.05 -20.60 -6.50
N GLU A 67 10.99 -20.26 -7.79
CA GLU A 67 10.76 -18.90 -8.26
C GLU A 67 9.44 -18.33 -7.69
N LEU A 68 8.36 -19.13 -7.71
CA LEU A 68 7.08 -18.71 -7.15
C LEU A 68 7.20 -18.36 -5.65
N VAL A 69 7.91 -19.16 -4.87
CA VAL A 69 8.13 -18.89 -3.43
C VAL A 69 8.92 -17.59 -3.24
N GLN A 70 9.97 -17.37 -4.05
CA GLN A 70 10.76 -16.14 -3.98
C GLN A 70 9.91 -14.91 -4.34
N GLN A 71 9.10 -14.99 -5.40
CA GLN A 71 8.21 -13.89 -5.80
C GLN A 71 7.12 -13.60 -4.76
N LEU A 72 6.57 -14.63 -4.10
CA LEU A 72 5.61 -14.44 -3.01
C LEU A 72 6.25 -13.73 -1.82
N ALA A 73 7.46 -14.13 -1.42
CA ALA A 73 8.20 -13.45 -0.35
C ALA A 73 8.50 -11.99 -0.70
N LEU A 74 8.94 -11.72 -1.93
CA LEU A 74 9.20 -10.36 -2.41
C LEU A 74 7.92 -9.51 -2.43
N ARG A 75 6.79 -10.08 -2.86
CA ARG A 75 5.49 -9.39 -2.85
C ARG A 75 5.11 -8.99 -1.43
N ASP A 76 5.28 -9.89 -0.45
CA ASP A 76 4.91 -9.63 0.95
C ASP A 76 5.81 -8.52 1.55
N GLU A 77 7.10 -8.50 1.23
CA GLU A 77 8.02 -7.41 1.63
C GLU A 77 7.57 -6.06 1.04
N LEU A 78 7.26 -6.02 -0.26
CA LEU A 78 6.78 -4.79 -0.93
C LEU A 78 5.42 -4.32 -0.39
N GLU A 79 4.52 -5.26 -0.03
CA GLU A 79 3.25 -4.94 0.60
C GLU A 79 3.46 -4.32 1.98
N PHE A 80 4.37 -4.87 2.78
CA PHE A 80 4.77 -4.31 4.06
C PHE A 80 5.35 -2.90 3.91
N GLU A 81 6.28 -2.68 2.97
CA GLU A 81 6.82 -1.33 2.71
C GLU A 81 5.72 -0.33 2.35
N LYS A 82 4.80 -0.74 1.49
CA LYS A 82 3.67 0.07 1.04
C LYS A 82 2.75 0.41 2.21
N GLU A 83 2.47 -0.55 3.09
CA GLU A 83 1.66 -0.33 4.29
C GLU A 83 2.33 0.69 5.23
N VAL A 84 3.64 0.54 5.49
CA VAL A 84 4.41 1.48 6.32
C VAL A 84 4.38 2.89 5.73
N LYS A 85 4.64 3.03 4.41
CA LYS A 85 4.60 4.31 3.69
C LYS A 85 3.21 4.95 3.76
N ASN A 86 2.15 4.19 3.53
CA ASN A 86 0.78 4.68 3.59
C ASN A 86 0.38 5.09 5.02
N SER A 87 0.71 4.27 6.03
CA SER A 87 0.48 4.61 7.44
C SER A 87 1.19 5.92 7.81
N PHE A 88 2.45 6.09 7.39
CA PHE A 88 3.19 7.33 7.62
C PHE A 88 2.47 8.54 6.99
N ILE A 89 2.10 8.45 5.71
CA ILE A 89 1.40 9.53 4.99
C ILE A 89 0.08 9.89 5.70
N SER A 90 -0.72 8.89 6.08
CA SER A 90 -1.99 9.11 6.78
C SER A 90 -1.79 9.86 8.10
N VAL A 91 -0.88 9.39 8.96
CA VAL A 91 -0.63 10.04 10.26
C VAL A 91 -0.03 11.43 10.08
N LEU A 92 0.86 11.63 9.11
CA LEU A 92 1.44 12.94 8.81
C LEU A 92 0.36 13.95 8.43
N ILE A 93 -0.55 13.57 7.53
CA ILE A 93 -1.68 14.41 7.11
C ILE A 93 -2.58 14.75 8.31
N GLU A 94 -2.87 13.77 9.16
CA GLU A 94 -3.68 13.99 10.36
C GLU A 94 -3.03 14.98 11.34
N VAL A 95 -1.73 14.86 11.59
CA VAL A 95 -0.97 15.79 12.45
C VAL A 95 -1.01 17.20 11.85
N GLN A 96 -0.77 17.33 10.55
CA GLN A 96 -0.81 18.62 9.85
C GLN A 96 -2.20 19.27 9.93
N ASN A 97 -3.26 18.49 9.71
CA ASN A 97 -4.64 18.96 9.84
C ASN A 97 -4.95 19.43 11.27
N LYS A 98 -4.54 18.65 12.28
CA LYS A 98 -4.74 19.00 13.69
C LYS A 98 -3.95 20.25 14.10
N GLN A 99 -2.72 20.40 13.61
CA GLN A 99 -1.91 21.61 13.80
C GLN A 99 -2.58 22.84 13.15
N LYS A 100 -3.15 22.69 11.94
CA LYS A 100 -3.88 23.75 11.25
C LYS A 100 -5.11 24.20 12.05
N GLU A 101 -5.93 23.25 12.51
CA GLU A 101 -7.10 23.53 13.35
C GLU A 101 -6.71 24.22 14.67
N HIS A 102 -5.67 23.73 15.33
CA HIS A 102 -5.14 24.34 16.56
C HIS A 102 -4.70 25.80 16.33
N LYS A 103 -4.05 26.09 15.20
CA LYS A 103 -3.65 27.46 14.83
C LYS A 103 -4.85 28.37 14.56
N GLU A 104 -5.91 27.87 13.95
CA GLU A 104 -7.13 28.63 13.67
C GLU A 104 -7.92 28.95 14.95
N THR A 105 -8.07 27.96 15.85
CA THR A 105 -8.74 28.15 17.14
C THR A 105 -7.97 29.10 18.06
N ALA A 106 -6.64 29.04 18.08
CA ALA A 106 -5.80 29.98 18.82
C ALA A 106 -5.96 31.43 18.31
N LYS A 107 -6.03 31.65 16.99
CA LYS A 107 -6.29 32.97 16.39
C LYS A 107 -7.66 33.52 16.77
N LYS A 108 -8.71 32.68 16.75
CA LYS A 108 -10.08 33.07 17.18
C LYS A 108 -10.11 33.47 18.65
N LYS A 109 -9.48 32.68 19.54
CA LYS A 109 -9.36 33.00 20.98
C LYS A 109 -8.62 34.31 21.23
N LYS A 110 -7.56 34.62 20.46
CA LYS A 110 -6.81 35.87 20.58
C LYS A 110 -7.65 37.10 20.19
N LYS A 111 -8.49 37.01 19.15
CA LYS A 111 -9.40 38.10 18.76
C LYS A 111 -10.48 38.40 19.82
N LEU A 112 -10.94 37.39 20.53
CA LEU A 112 -11.95 37.52 21.59
C LEU A 112 -11.37 38.02 22.93
N LYS A 113 -10.06 37.86 23.18
CA LYS A 113 -9.37 38.27 24.41
C LYS A 113 -8.82 39.71 24.40
N ASN A 114 -9.00 40.48 23.33
CA ASN A 114 -8.54 41.88 23.24
C ASN A 114 -9.29 42.87 24.16
N GLY A 115 -10.06 42.40 25.15
CA GLY A 115 -10.81 43.23 26.10
C GLY A 115 -10.65 42.88 27.58
N SER A 116 -9.79 41.94 27.99
CA SER A 116 -9.60 41.63 29.41
C SER A 116 -8.13 41.35 29.76
N SER A 117 -7.49 42.34 30.39
CA SER A 117 -6.29 42.15 31.18
C SER A 117 -6.63 41.28 32.40
N GLN A 118 -6.01 40.11 32.51
CA GLN A 118 -5.77 39.54 33.83
C GLN A 118 -4.49 38.68 33.85
N ASN A 119 -3.57 39.15 34.69
CA ASN A 119 -2.46 38.41 35.27
C ASN A 119 -2.92 37.09 35.87
N GLY A 120 -2.16 36.01 35.65
CA GLY A 120 -2.41 34.72 36.28
C GLY A 120 -1.30 33.70 36.05
N LYS A 121 -0.27 33.77 36.91
CA LYS A 121 0.66 32.72 37.35
C LYS A 121 0.98 31.56 36.39
N ASN A 122 2.24 31.53 35.96
CA ASN A 122 2.99 30.35 35.51
C ASN A 122 2.83 29.18 36.50
N GLY A 123 1.93 28.24 36.19
CA GLY A 123 2.08 26.85 36.60
C GLY A 123 2.73 26.10 35.46
N ARG A 124 3.77 25.29 35.74
CA ARG A 124 4.36 24.29 34.82
C ARG A 124 3.37 23.15 34.50
N SER A 125 2.08 23.45 34.38
CA SER A 125 1.08 22.52 33.91
C SER A 125 1.15 22.49 32.39
N HIS A 126 1.36 21.30 31.84
CA HIS A 126 1.32 21.04 30.41
C HIS A 126 0.13 21.75 29.78
N MET A 127 0.41 22.71 28.90
CA MET A 127 -0.62 23.40 28.12
C MET A 127 -1.09 22.46 27.01
N PRO A 128 -2.41 22.21 26.86
CA PRO A 128 -2.91 21.38 25.78
C PRO A 128 -2.40 21.88 24.42
N GLY A 129 -1.80 20.99 23.63
CA GLY A 129 -1.19 21.26 22.32
C GLY A 129 0.31 21.56 22.34
N THR A 130 0.98 21.44 23.49
CA THR A 130 2.43 21.70 23.60
C THR A 130 3.23 20.74 22.71
N TYR A 131 2.92 19.45 22.74
CA TYR A 131 3.65 18.45 21.97
C TYR A 131 3.18 18.38 20.51
N LEU A 132 1.89 18.62 20.26
CA LEU A 132 1.34 18.69 18.91
C LEU A 132 2.09 19.67 18.00
N THR A 133 2.58 20.78 18.55
CA THR A 133 3.26 21.85 17.81
C THR A 133 4.78 21.68 17.73
N THR A 134 5.32 20.60 18.28
CA THR A 134 6.76 20.28 18.22
C THR A 134 7.19 20.00 16.78
N VAL A 135 8.46 20.27 16.47
CA VAL A 135 9.03 20.01 15.14
C VAL A 135 9.95 18.79 15.21
N ILE A 136 9.85 17.91 14.22
CA ILE A 136 10.76 16.78 14.05
C ILE A 136 11.93 17.26 13.17
N PRO A 137 13.18 17.22 13.67
CA PRO A 137 14.34 17.52 12.83
C PRO A 137 14.44 16.52 11.66
N TYR A 138 14.76 17.01 10.47
CA TYR A 138 14.89 16.18 9.29
C TYR A 138 16.15 16.56 8.52
N GLU A 139 16.97 15.57 8.22
CA GLU A 139 18.14 15.72 7.36
C GLU A 139 17.79 15.23 5.96
N LYS A 140 17.96 16.09 4.96
CA LYS A 140 17.72 15.72 3.56
C LYS A 140 18.92 14.93 3.04
N LYS A 141 18.85 13.61 3.17
CA LYS A 141 19.81 12.67 2.57
C LYS A 141 19.52 12.46 1.07
N ASN A 142 20.45 11.84 0.35
CA ASN A 142 20.27 11.46 -1.05
C ASN A 142 19.36 10.22 -1.12
N GLY A 143 18.04 10.44 -1.12
CA GLY A 143 17.04 9.38 -1.24
C GLY A 143 15.85 9.57 -0.31
N PRO A 144 14.78 8.78 -0.48
CA PRO A 144 13.69 8.73 0.48
C PRO A 144 14.16 8.10 1.81
N PRO A 145 13.47 8.39 2.94
CA PRO A 145 13.73 7.71 4.21
C PRO A 145 13.55 6.19 4.09
N SER A 146 14.32 5.43 4.88
CA SER A 146 14.18 3.98 4.96
C SER A 146 12.85 3.58 5.61
N VAL A 147 12.43 2.31 5.46
CA VAL A 147 11.23 1.78 6.11
C VAL A 147 11.32 1.91 7.63
N GLU A 148 12.50 1.65 8.19
CA GLU A 148 12.77 1.80 9.63
C GLU A 148 12.64 3.26 10.09
N ASP A 149 13.21 4.20 9.33
CA ASP A 149 13.07 5.64 9.61
C ASP A 149 11.58 6.05 9.58
N LEU A 150 10.84 5.58 8.58
CA LEU A 150 9.41 5.86 8.46
C LEU A 150 8.61 5.32 9.65
N GLN A 151 8.95 4.15 10.18
CA GLN A 151 8.31 3.60 11.38
C GLN A 151 8.59 4.46 12.62
N ILE A 152 9.84 4.91 12.81
CA ILE A 152 10.22 5.80 13.92
C ILE A 152 9.48 7.13 13.81
N LEU A 153 9.50 7.74 12.62
CA LEU A 153 8.81 8.99 12.34
C LEU A 153 7.29 8.85 12.55
N THR A 154 6.70 7.73 12.10
CA THR A 154 5.27 7.43 12.33
C THR A 154 4.96 7.36 13.82
N LYS A 155 5.81 6.72 14.63
CA LYS A 155 5.64 6.63 16.08
C LYS A 155 5.68 8.00 16.75
N ILE A 156 6.61 8.87 16.34
CA ILE A 156 6.68 10.26 16.84
C ILE A 156 5.41 11.03 16.44
N LEU A 157 4.98 10.94 15.18
CA LEU A 157 3.79 11.63 14.70
C LEU A 157 2.51 11.19 15.42
N ARG A 158 2.34 9.89 15.70
CA ARG A 158 1.23 9.39 16.53
C ARG A 158 1.26 9.97 17.93
N ALA A 159 2.42 9.98 18.58
CA ALA A 159 2.59 10.59 19.90
C ALA A 159 2.29 12.10 19.89
N MET A 160 2.70 12.82 18.84
CA MET A 160 2.38 14.24 18.67
C MET A 160 0.88 14.47 18.45
N LYS A 161 0.23 13.64 17.62
CA LYS A 161 -1.23 13.69 17.39
C LYS A 161 -1.99 13.56 18.70
N GLU A 162 -1.53 12.69 19.59
CA GLU A 162 -2.13 12.43 20.91
C GLU A 162 -1.71 13.43 21.99
N ASP A 163 -0.83 14.40 21.66
CA ASP A 163 -0.22 15.32 22.62
C ASP A 163 0.46 14.57 23.80
N SER A 164 1.14 13.47 23.47
CA SER A 164 1.72 12.55 24.45
C SER A 164 3.02 13.07 25.05
N GLU A 165 3.20 12.90 26.36
CA GLU A 165 4.46 13.17 27.08
C GLU A 165 5.64 12.30 26.61
N LYS A 166 5.40 11.29 25.76
CA LYS A 166 6.45 10.46 25.16
C LYS A 166 7.21 11.19 24.04
N VAL A 167 6.67 12.26 23.48
CA VAL A 167 7.27 12.97 22.34
C VAL A 167 8.74 13.36 22.57
N PRO A 168 9.12 13.98 23.72
CA PRO A 168 10.52 14.31 23.99
C PRO A 168 11.45 13.08 23.95
N SER A 169 11.06 11.99 24.60
CA SER A 169 11.87 10.76 24.63
C SER A 169 12.06 10.15 23.24
N LEU A 170 10.99 10.11 22.42
CA LEU A 170 11.03 9.56 21.07
C LEU A 170 11.88 10.43 20.14
N LEU A 171 11.83 11.76 20.29
CA LEU A 171 12.67 12.68 19.54
C LEU A 171 14.14 12.54 19.93
N THR A 172 14.45 12.43 21.22
CA THR A 172 15.83 12.19 21.69
C THR A 172 16.39 10.90 21.10
N ASP A 173 15.64 9.80 21.18
CA ASP A 173 16.06 8.53 20.60
C ASP A 173 16.31 8.64 19.09
N TYR A 174 15.41 9.29 18.35
CA TYR A 174 15.56 9.49 16.92
C TYR A 174 16.80 10.33 16.58
N ILE A 175 17.04 11.43 17.31
CA ILE A 175 18.22 12.26 17.09
C ILE A 175 19.50 11.46 17.33
N LEU A 176 19.58 10.75 18.46
CA LEU A 176 20.79 10.02 18.84
C LEU A 176 21.06 8.78 17.98
N LYS A 177 20.02 8.12 17.48
CA LYS A 177 20.17 6.86 16.73
C LYS A 177 20.19 7.06 15.22
N VAL A 178 19.46 8.05 14.69
CA VAL A 178 19.25 8.22 13.24
C VAL A 178 20.01 9.42 12.68
N LEU A 179 19.99 10.57 13.38
CA LEU A 179 20.63 11.80 12.90
C LEU A 179 22.09 11.93 13.34
N CYS A 180 22.42 11.45 14.53
CA CYS A 180 23.76 11.52 15.10
C CYS A 180 24.19 10.15 15.65
N PRO A 181 24.22 9.09 14.81
CA PRO A 181 24.66 7.78 15.25
C PRO A 181 26.09 7.87 15.81
N THR A 182 26.30 7.25 16.97
CA THR A 182 27.60 7.18 17.66
C THR A 182 28.41 5.99 17.18
#